data_AF-A0A196SL41-F1
#
_entry.id   AF-A0A196SL41-F1
#
_cell.length_a   1.000
_cell.length_b   1.000
_cell.length_c   1.000
_cell.angle_alpha   90.00
_cell.angle_beta   90.00
_cell.angle_gamma   90.00
#
_symmetry.space_group_name_H-M   'P 1'
#
loop_
_entity.id
_entity.type
_entity.pdbx_description
1 polymer ?
#
loop_
_entity_poly.entity_id
_entity_poly.type
_entity_poly.pdbx_seq_one_letter_code
_entity_poly.pdbx_strand_id
1 'polypeptide(L)'
;MSPILLSAETHTLPSGVAPFPGAETGTGGRICDVQTMNAKVTASTVGYSVGALTIPGYELPWEETPSGRGLLTIEIDASNGASDQVRRAGDHGLHALLRAAHPERRAPRVPEADAVLGRRGPAGRPASAQGAAREGHA
;
A
#
# COMPACT_ATOMS: atom_id res chain seq x y z
N MET A 1 6.89 -34.55 -10.94
CA MET A 1 6.96 -33.29 -10.16
C MET A 1 5.62 -32.59 -10.31
N SER A 2 4.98 -32.23 -9.20
CA SER A 2 3.75 -31.44 -9.25
C SER A 2 4.07 -30.00 -9.66
N PRO A 3 3.28 -29.36 -10.54
CA PRO A 3 3.51 -27.96 -10.91
C PRO A 3 3.29 -27.04 -9.71
N ILE A 4 4.06 -25.94 -9.65
CA ILE A 4 3.93 -24.90 -8.63
C ILE A 4 3.16 -23.73 -9.23
N LEU A 5 2.09 -23.28 -8.56
CA LEU A 5 1.32 -22.09 -8.91
C LEU A 5 1.72 -20.92 -7.99
N LEU A 6 2.02 -19.77 -8.59
CA LEU A 6 2.30 -18.52 -7.88
C LEU A 6 1.29 -17.47 -8.33
N SER A 7 0.65 -16.79 -7.38
CA SER A 7 -0.25 -15.67 -7.63
C SER A 7 0.06 -14.54 -6.65
N ALA A 8 -0.06 -13.30 -7.12
CA ALA A 8 0.13 -12.08 -6.35
C ALA A 8 -0.93 -11.06 -6.73
N GLU A 9 -1.49 -10.38 -5.74
CA GLU A 9 -2.48 -9.33 -5.90
C GLU A 9 -2.13 -8.15 -4.98
N THR A 10 -2.71 -6.98 -5.23
CA THR A 10 -2.62 -5.81 -4.36
C THR A 10 -4.00 -5.32 -4.00
N HIS A 11 -4.23 -4.97 -2.73
CA HIS A 11 -5.51 -4.40 -2.29
C HIS A 11 -5.35 -3.00 -1.68
N THR A 12 -4.64 -2.13 -2.40
CA THR A 12 -4.11 -0.86 -1.90
C THR A 12 -5.19 0.13 -1.47
N LEU A 13 -6.18 0.39 -2.32
CA LEU A 13 -7.21 1.39 -2.02
C LEU A 13 -8.08 0.95 -0.83
N PRO A 14 -8.64 -0.29 -0.80
CA PRO A 14 -9.43 -0.73 0.35
C PRO A 14 -8.62 -0.84 1.64
N SER A 15 -7.36 -1.28 1.56
CA SER A 15 -6.47 -1.30 2.74
C SER A 15 -6.11 0.09 3.25
N GLY A 16 -6.10 1.11 2.39
CA GLY A 16 -5.94 2.51 2.81
C GLY A 16 -7.18 3.10 3.50
N VAL A 17 -8.38 2.65 3.10
CA VAL A 17 -9.65 3.16 3.63
C VAL A 17 -10.08 2.40 4.89
N ALA A 18 -10.03 1.07 4.87
CA ALA A 18 -10.42 0.18 5.95
C ALA A 18 -9.37 -0.94 6.07
N PRO A 19 -8.28 -0.72 6.83
CA PRO A 19 -7.08 -1.55 6.73
C PRO A 19 -7.30 -3.02 7.06
N PHE A 20 -8.02 -3.33 8.14
CA PHE A 20 -8.31 -4.71 8.53
C PHE A 20 -9.12 -5.46 7.45
N PRO A 21 -10.37 -5.05 7.13
CA PRO A 21 -11.15 -5.79 6.13
C PRO A 21 -10.51 -5.69 4.74
N GLY A 22 -9.82 -4.58 4.42
CA GLY A 22 -9.12 -4.42 3.15
C GLY A 22 -7.95 -5.39 2.98
N ALA A 23 -7.18 -5.69 4.02
CA ALA A 23 -6.12 -6.70 3.92
C ALA A 23 -6.66 -8.13 3.98
N GLU A 24 -7.72 -8.34 4.78
CA GLU A 24 -8.43 -9.62 4.90
C GLU A 24 -9.01 -10.06 3.55
N THR A 25 -9.77 -9.19 2.87
CA THR A 25 -10.40 -9.51 1.59
C THR A 25 -9.38 -9.69 0.47
N GLY A 26 -8.26 -8.95 0.50
CA GLY A 26 -7.21 -9.08 -0.51
C GLY A 26 -6.46 -10.40 -0.38
N THR A 27 -6.22 -10.82 0.85
CA THR A 27 -5.68 -12.15 1.14
C THR A 27 -6.65 -13.24 0.70
N GLY A 28 -7.95 -13.05 0.95
CA GLY A 28 -9.00 -13.98 0.54
C GLY A 28 -9.14 -14.11 -0.98
N GLY A 29 -9.06 -13.00 -1.72
CA GLY A 29 -9.09 -12.98 -3.18
C GLY A 29 -7.98 -13.85 -3.77
N ARG A 30 -6.74 -13.62 -3.36
CA ARG A 30 -5.58 -14.44 -3.80
C ARG A 30 -5.70 -15.93 -3.46
N ILE A 31 -6.29 -16.27 -2.30
CA ILE A 31 -6.55 -17.68 -1.93
C ILE A 31 -7.58 -18.29 -2.87
N CYS A 32 -8.67 -17.56 -3.14
CA CYS A 32 -9.72 -17.97 -4.07
C CYS A 32 -9.17 -18.20 -5.48
N ASP A 33 -8.26 -17.35 -5.94
CA ASP A 33 -7.59 -17.51 -7.24
C ASP A 33 -6.85 -18.85 -7.35
N VAL A 34 -6.09 -19.21 -6.31
CA VAL A 34 -5.35 -20.48 -6.27
C VAL A 34 -6.31 -21.67 -6.21
N GLN A 35 -7.37 -21.58 -5.39
CA GLN A 35 -8.37 -22.63 -5.24
C GLN A 35 -9.21 -22.84 -6.51
N THR A 36 -9.49 -21.77 -7.26
CA THR A 36 -10.20 -21.82 -8.55
C THR A 36 -9.39 -22.60 -9.60
N MET A 37 -8.05 -22.60 -9.48
CA MET A 37 -7.17 -23.43 -10.31
C MET A 37 -7.05 -24.88 -9.79
N ASN A 38 -7.89 -25.30 -8.84
CA ASN A 38 -7.84 -26.61 -8.17
C ASN A 38 -6.47 -26.90 -7.52
N ALA A 39 -5.75 -25.86 -7.10
CA ALA A 39 -4.47 -25.97 -6.42
C ALA A 39 -4.63 -25.76 -4.91
N LYS A 40 -3.82 -26.48 -4.13
CA LYS A 40 -3.76 -26.29 -2.67
C LYS A 40 -2.82 -25.13 -2.34
N VAL A 41 -3.30 -24.16 -1.57
CA VAL A 41 -2.43 -23.14 -1.00
C VAL A 41 -1.50 -23.80 0.02
N THR A 42 -0.21 -23.69 -0.22
CA THR A 42 0.82 -24.35 0.61
C THR A 42 1.56 -23.35 1.49
N ALA A 43 1.72 -22.12 1.00
CA ALA A 43 2.32 -21.02 1.73
C ALA A 43 1.73 -19.69 1.25
N SER A 44 1.78 -18.68 2.10
CA SER A 44 1.33 -17.33 1.80
C SER A 44 2.37 -16.30 2.24
N THR A 45 2.52 -15.26 1.43
CA THR A 45 3.38 -14.12 1.74
C THR A 45 2.56 -12.85 1.61
N VAL A 46 2.72 -11.94 2.57
CA VAL A 46 2.10 -10.61 2.54
C VAL A 46 3.19 -9.54 2.55
N GLY A 47 2.96 -8.45 1.81
CA GLY A 47 3.89 -7.35 1.71
C GLY A 47 3.19 -6.02 2.00
N TYR A 48 3.79 -5.19 2.83
CA TYR A 48 3.31 -3.85 3.13
C TYR A 48 4.33 -2.80 2.71
N SER A 49 3.83 -1.71 2.16
CA SER A 49 4.63 -0.55 1.80
C SER A 49 3.90 0.71 2.25
N VAL A 50 4.31 1.21 3.41
CA VAL A 50 3.73 2.40 4.05
C VAL A 50 4.79 3.50 4.18
N GLY A 51 4.32 4.73 4.43
CA GLY A 51 5.19 5.87 4.74
C GLY A 51 5.79 5.80 6.15
N ALA A 52 6.21 6.95 6.67
CA ALA A 52 6.74 7.08 8.04
C ALA A 52 5.73 6.53 9.06
N LEU A 53 6.17 5.62 9.94
CA LEU A 53 5.30 4.97 10.90
C LEU A 53 5.04 5.87 12.11
N THR A 54 6.01 6.70 12.49
CA THR A 54 5.95 7.60 13.66
C THR A 54 5.56 6.84 14.92
N ILE A 55 6.39 5.86 15.29
CA ILE A 55 6.10 4.96 16.41
C ILE A 55 6.21 5.74 17.74
N PRO A 56 5.16 5.76 18.59
CA PRO A 56 5.21 6.50 19.84
C PRO A 56 6.37 6.06 20.74
N GLY A 57 7.20 7.02 21.15
CA GLY A 57 8.37 6.76 21.98
C GLY A 57 9.58 6.19 21.23
N TYR A 58 9.51 6.06 19.90
CA TYR A 58 10.60 5.61 19.04
C TYR A 58 10.73 6.55 17.83
N GLU A 59 11.11 7.78 18.12
CA GLU A 59 11.30 8.82 17.10
C GLU A 59 12.57 8.57 16.29
N LEU A 60 12.44 8.64 14.98
CA LEU A 60 13.55 8.51 14.05
C LEU A 60 13.83 9.88 13.41
N PRO A 61 15.10 10.31 13.30
CA PRO A 61 15.43 11.68 12.87
C PRO A 61 15.03 12.00 11.43
N TRP A 62 14.72 10.98 10.63
CA TRP A 62 14.24 11.11 9.25
C TRP A 62 12.72 11.00 9.12
N GLU A 63 11.97 10.69 10.18
CA GLU A 63 10.51 10.59 10.07
C GLU A 63 9.88 11.99 10.14
N GLU A 64 9.22 12.40 9.06
CA GLU A 64 8.34 13.57 9.09
C GLU A 64 6.98 13.16 9.67
N THR A 65 6.44 13.96 10.58
CA THR A 65 5.09 13.74 11.12
C THR A 65 4.05 13.83 10.00
N PRO A 66 3.33 12.74 9.68
CA PRO A 66 2.38 12.75 8.56
C PRO A 66 1.12 13.56 8.91
N SER A 67 0.55 14.25 7.91
CA SER A 67 -0.65 15.09 8.07
C SER A 67 -1.98 14.31 7.94
N GLY A 68 -2.06 13.08 8.45
CA GLY A 68 -3.23 12.21 8.23
C GLY A 68 -3.37 11.09 9.26
N ARG A 69 -4.16 10.05 8.90
CA ARG A 69 -4.33 8.84 9.72
C ARG A 69 -2.96 8.22 10.04
N GLY A 70 -2.76 7.76 11.26
CA GLY A 70 -1.51 7.12 11.68
C GLY A 70 -1.19 5.91 10.82
N LEU A 71 -0.09 5.97 10.06
CA LEU A 71 0.32 4.90 9.15
C LEU A 71 0.70 3.62 9.91
N LEU A 72 1.20 3.77 11.15
CA LEU A 72 1.36 2.65 12.09
C LEU A 72 0.05 1.89 12.33
N THR A 73 -1.07 2.60 12.53
CA THR A 73 -2.37 1.96 12.75
C THR A 73 -2.83 1.20 11.51
N ILE A 74 -2.62 1.77 10.32
CA ILE A 74 -2.93 1.10 9.05
C ILE A 74 -2.13 -0.20 8.92
N GLU A 75 -0.83 -0.14 9.19
CA GLU A 75 0.07 -1.31 9.14
C GLU A 75 -0.38 -2.41 10.12
N ILE A 76 -0.67 -2.05 11.38
CA ILE A 76 -1.11 -3.00 12.41
C ILE A 76 -2.43 -3.65 12.00
N ASP A 77 -3.43 -2.85 11.63
CA ASP A 77 -4.77 -3.34 11.30
C ASP A 77 -4.74 -4.21 10.03
N ALA A 78 -3.99 -3.81 9.01
CA ALA A 78 -3.81 -4.59 7.79
C ALA A 78 -3.07 -5.92 8.04
N SER A 79 -2.06 -5.91 8.90
CA SER A 79 -1.34 -7.13 9.32
C SER A 79 -2.25 -8.10 10.06
N ASN A 80 -3.07 -7.58 10.97
CA ASN A 80 -4.05 -8.39 11.70
C ASN A 80 -5.10 -9.00 10.76
N GLY A 81 -5.64 -8.22 9.82
CA GLY A 81 -6.65 -8.70 8.86
C GLY A 81 -6.12 -9.82 7.95
N ALA A 82 -4.92 -9.65 7.38
CA ALA A 82 -4.29 -10.69 6.57
C ALA A 82 -4.01 -11.98 7.37
N SER A 83 -3.49 -11.83 8.59
CA SER A 83 -3.20 -12.95 9.49
C SER A 83 -4.45 -13.74 9.87
N ASP A 84 -5.54 -13.02 10.11
CA ASP A 84 -6.81 -13.61 10.49
C ASP A 84 -7.45 -14.40 9.34
N GLN A 85 -7.31 -13.89 8.10
CA GLN A 85 -7.77 -14.61 6.92
C GLN A 85 -7.03 -15.93 6.69
N VAL A 86 -5.71 -15.92 6.76
CA VAL A 86 -4.89 -17.14 6.59
C VAL A 86 -5.19 -18.16 7.68
N ARG A 87 -5.35 -17.69 8.93
CA ARG A 87 -5.75 -18.56 10.05
C ARG A 87 -7.08 -19.25 9.76
N ARG A 88 -8.09 -18.52 9.29
CA ARG A 88 -9.39 -19.08 8.91
C ARG A 88 -9.31 -20.07 7.76
N ALA A 89 -8.49 -19.76 6.76
CA ALA A 89 -8.32 -20.60 5.57
C ALA A 89 -7.60 -21.93 5.88
N GLY A 90 -6.93 -22.04 7.03
CA GLY A 90 -6.12 -23.20 7.37
C GLY A 90 -4.79 -23.26 6.60
N ASP A 91 -4.37 -22.12 6.05
CA ASP A 91 -3.12 -21.99 5.32
C ASP A 91 -1.94 -21.96 6.30
N HIS A 92 -0.93 -22.80 6.06
CA HIS A 92 0.24 -22.86 6.93
C HIS A 92 1.35 -21.95 6.40
N GLY A 93 1.63 -20.88 7.13
CA GLY A 93 2.77 -19.99 6.89
C GLY A 93 2.37 -18.67 6.23
N LEU A 94 2.38 -17.61 7.03
CA LEU A 94 2.45 -16.24 6.56
C LEU A 94 3.86 -15.72 6.78
N HIS A 95 4.58 -15.46 5.70
CA HIS A 95 5.79 -14.65 5.75
C HIS A 95 5.42 -13.21 5.40
N ALA A 96 5.85 -12.24 6.23
CA ALA A 96 5.60 -10.83 6.00
C ALA A 96 6.88 -10.13 5.55
N LEU A 97 6.78 -9.27 4.52
CA LEU A 97 7.83 -8.34 4.12
C LEU A 97 7.34 -6.91 4.32
N LEU A 98 7.93 -6.19 5.27
CA LEU A 98 7.63 -4.79 5.52
C LEU A 98 8.69 -3.89 4.86
N ARG A 99 8.23 -2.91 4.10
CA ARG A 99 9.05 -1.78 3.65
C ARG A 99 8.46 -0.47 4.15
N ALA A 100 9.09 0.12 5.17
CA ALA A 100 8.87 1.51 5.55
C ALA A 100 9.71 2.42 4.64
N ALA A 101 9.09 3.40 3.99
CA ALA A 101 9.79 4.29 3.06
C ALA A 101 10.58 5.38 3.79
N HIS A 102 11.89 5.44 3.53
CA HIS A 102 12.75 6.55 3.93
C HIS A 102 12.49 7.79 3.03
N PRO A 103 12.31 9.02 3.59
CA PRO A 103 11.95 10.19 2.80
C PRO A 103 12.97 10.57 1.72
N GLU A 104 14.27 10.39 1.99
CA GLU A 104 15.35 10.66 1.02
C GLU A 104 15.40 9.71 -0.18
N ARG A 105 14.52 8.70 -0.25
CA ARG A 105 14.36 7.83 -1.44
C ARG A 105 13.03 8.04 -2.15
N ARG A 106 12.44 9.23 -2.02
CA ARG A 106 11.36 9.66 -2.91
C ARG A 106 11.91 9.73 -4.33
N ALA A 107 11.20 9.15 -5.29
CA ALA A 107 11.46 9.40 -6.70
C ALA A 107 11.55 10.92 -6.94
N PRO A 108 12.39 11.40 -7.90
CA PRO A 108 12.49 12.81 -8.21
C PRO A 108 11.08 13.40 -8.37
N ARG A 109 10.81 14.54 -7.73
CA ARG A 109 9.51 15.22 -7.87
C ARG A 109 9.27 15.48 -9.35
N VAL A 110 8.21 14.89 -9.89
CA VAL A 110 7.75 15.18 -11.25
C VAL A 110 6.77 16.34 -11.11
N PRO A 111 7.09 17.54 -11.64
CA PRO A 111 6.26 18.74 -11.42
C PRO A 111 4.79 18.54 -11.84
N GLU A 112 4.58 17.71 -12.85
CA GLU A 112 3.26 17.35 -13.38
C GLU A 112 2.47 16.46 -12.39
N ALA A 113 3.13 15.54 -11.69
CA ALA A 113 2.50 14.68 -10.68
C ALA A 113 2.14 15.46 -9.40
N ASP A 114 2.94 16.47 -9.03
CA ASP A 114 2.67 17.32 -7.87
C ASP A 114 1.44 18.23 -8.08
N ALA A 115 1.19 18.65 -9.33
CA ALA A 115 -0.02 19.37 -9.70
C ALA A 115 -1.28 18.49 -9.58
N VAL A 116 -1.20 17.22 -10.01
CA VAL A 116 -2.31 16.25 -9.92
C VAL A 116 -2.59 15.85 -8.48
N LEU A 117 -1.55 15.67 -7.66
CA LEU A 117 -1.70 15.29 -6.24
C LEU A 117 -1.92 16.48 -5.29
N GLY A 118 -1.99 17.71 -5.79
CA GLY A 118 -2.22 18.92 -4.99
C GLY A 118 -1.13 19.20 -3.95
N ARG A 119 0.09 18.68 -4.12
CA ARG A 119 1.19 18.87 -3.16
C ARG A 119 1.81 20.26 -3.39
N ARG A 120 1.67 21.15 -2.41
CA ARG A 120 2.31 22.49 -2.44
C ARG A 120 3.82 22.36 -2.25
N GLY A 121 4.58 23.09 -3.07
CA GLY A 121 6.03 23.18 -2.94
C GLY A 121 6.47 23.80 -1.59
N PRO A 122 7.77 23.69 -1.24
CA PRO A 122 8.32 24.07 0.07
C PRO A 122 8.21 25.57 0.44
N ALA A 123 7.64 26.40 -0.42
CA ALA A 123 7.53 27.85 -0.23
C ALA A 123 6.09 28.40 -0.31
N GLY A 124 5.06 27.56 -0.22
CA GLY A 124 3.67 28.03 -0.06
C GLY A 124 3.10 28.92 -1.20
N ARG A 125 3.79 29.06 -2.34
CA ARG A 125 3.27 29.82 -3.47
C ARG A 125 2.36 28.92 -4.32
N PRO A 126 1.14 29.37 -4.67
CA PRO A 126 0.32 28.63 -5.62
C PRO A 126 1.06 28.57 -6.97
N ALA A 127 1.17 27.38 -7.55
CA ALA A 127 1.56 27.22 -8.93
C ALA A 127 0.41 27.77 -9.79
N SER A 128 0.61 28.95 -10.37
CA SER A 128 -0.32 29.53 -11.33
C SER A 128 -0.37 28.64 -12.56
N ALA A 129 -1.47 27.90 -12.71
CA ALA A 129 -1.78 27.17 -13.93
C ALA A 129 -2.18 28.19 -15.02
N GLN A 130 -1.22 28.58 -15.86
CA GLN A 130 -1.54 29.14 -17.18
C GLN A 130 -1.56 27.99 -18.18
N GLY A 131 -2.71 27.31 -18.26
CA GLY A 131 -2.99 26.38 -19.36
C GLY A 131 -3.46 27.16 -20.56
N ALA A 132 -2.60 27.31 -21.57
CA ALA A 132 -3.00 27.81 -22.88
C ALA A 132 -3.83 26.72 -23.58
N ALA A 133 -5.15 26.86 -23.57
CA ALA A 133 -6.03 26.11 -24.46
C ALA A 133 -5.74 26.56 -25.91
N ARG A 134 -5.27 25.64 -26.75
CA ARG A 134 -5.33 25.82 -28.20
C ARG A 134 -6.67 25.29 -28.67
N GLU A 135 -7.58 26.21 -29.02
CA GLU A 135 -8.80 25.90 -29.73
C GLU A 135 -8.42 25.47 -31.16
N GLY A 136 -8.69 24.20 -31.49
CA GLY A 136 -8.66 23.71 -32.86
C GLY A 136 -9.98 24.06 -33.54
N HIS A 137 -9.92 24.94 -34.53
CA HIS A 137 -11.03 25.17 -35.46
C HIS A 137 -11.03 24.05 -36.51
N ALA A 138 -12.22 23.54 -36.81
CA ALA A 138 -12.50 22.61 -37.89
C ALA A 138 -12.36 23.26 -39.26
#